data_AF-A0A5M9K6N5-F1
#
_entry.id   AF-A0A5M9K6N5-F1
#
_cell.length_a   1.000
_cell.length_b   1.000
_cell.length_c   1.000
_cell.angle_alpha   90.00
_cell.angle_beta   90.00
_cell.angle_gamma   90.00
#
_symmetry.space_group_name_H-M   'P 1'
#
loop_
_entity.id
_entity.type
_entity.pdbx_description
1 polymer ?
#
loop_
_entity_poly.entity_id
_entity_poly.type
_entity_poly.pdbx_seq_one_letter_code
_entity_poly.pdbx_strand_id
1 'polypeptide(L)'
;MSAAAKNVPARTSFPPNQTIYITNLPSAKIQKDDLRRELYTLCSTYGPVLDVVALKSMKMRGQAHVVYRDIQTATQAMRALQGFDFLGREMVSRDFTFSLLTA
;
A
#
# COMPACT_ATOMS: atom_id res chain seq x y z
N MET A 1 -9.26 6.39 36.13
CA MET A 1 -8.32 7.07 35.20
C MET A 1 -8.18 6.18 33.98
N SER A 2 -9.00 6.43 32.94
CA SER A 2 -8.59 6.78 31.56
C SER A 2 -7.80 5.68 30.83
N ALA A 3 -8.16 5.17 29.65
CA ALA A 3 -9.15 5.59 28.66
C ALA A 3 -9.56 4.40 27.78
N ALA A 4 -10.76 4.48 27.22
CA ALA A 4 -11.36 3.52 26.32
C ALA A 4 -10.56 3.34 25.00
N ALA A 5 -10.07 2.12 24.76
CA ALA A 5 -9.68 1.69 23.41
C ALA A 5 -10.91 1.03 22.76
N LYS A 6 -11.61 1.82 21.95
CA LYS A 6 -12.77 1.40 21.15
C LYS A 6 -12.36 0.24 20.24
N ASN A 7 -12.93 -0.94 20.49
CA ASN A 7 -12.75 -2.14 19.67
C ASN A 7 -13.47 -1.95 18.32
N VAL A 8 -12.75 -1.37 17.36
CA VAL A 8 -13.10 -1.34 15.94
C VAL A 8 -13.12 -2.80 15.46
N PRO A 9 -14.16 -3.25 14.73
CA PRO A 9 -14.34 -4.66 14.40
C PRO A 9 -13.11 -5.20 13.69
N ALA A 10 -12.66 -6.38 14.14
CA ALA A 10 -11.51 -7.11 13.63
C ALA A 10 -11.61 -7.32 12.11
N ARG A 11 -11.10 -6.37 11.33
CA ARG A 11 -10.75 -6.59 9.94
C ARG A 11 -9.53 -7.51 9.95
N THR A 12 -9.77 -8.82 9.87
CA THR A 12 -8.79 -9.89 9.60
C THR A 12 -7.35 -9.43 9.79
N SER A 13 -6.88 -9.45 11.05
CA SER A 13 -5.53 -9.03 11.42
C SER A 13 -4.53 -10.04 10.84
N PHE A 14 -4.21 -9.89 9.56
CA PHE A 14 -3.08 -10.58 8.97
C PHE A 14 -1.80 -10.16 9.71
N PRO A 15 -0.78 -11.03 9.78
CA PRO A 15 0.49 -10.69 10.41
C PRO A 15 1.02 -9.39 9.79
N PRO A 16 1.39 -8.40 10.62
CA PRO A 16 1.82 -7.12 10.10
C PRO A 16 3.12 -7.33 9.31
N ASN A 17 3.11 -6.94 8.05
CA ASN A 17 4.20 -7.16 7.11
C ASN A 17 4.94 -5.85 6.82
N GLN A 18 6.22 -5.96 6.47
CA GLN A 18 7.02 -4.82 6.00
C GLN A 18 6.60 -4.37 4.59
N THR A 19 5.93 -5.24 3.84
CA THR A 19 5.50 -4.98 2.47
C THR A 19 4.00 -4.76 2.42
N ILE A 20 3.59 -3.65 1.82
CA ILE A 20 2.19 -3.34 1.52
C ILE A 20 1.88 -3.60 0.05
N TYR A 21 0.68 -4.11 -0.21
CA TYR A 21 0.15 -4.35 -1.53
C TYR A 21 -0.80 -3.22 -1.90
N ILE A 22 -0.57 -2.52 -3.01
CA ILE A 22 -1.43 -1.44 -3.49
C ILE A 22 -2.06 -1.87 -4.81
N THR A 23 -3.38 -1.73 -4.89
CA THR A 23 -4.18 -2.05 -6.06
C THR A 23 -4.97 -0.84 -6.54
N ASN A 24 -5.58 -1.00 -7.72
CA ASN A 24 -6.39 0.03 -8.38
C ASN A 24 -5.58 1.25 -8.87
N LEU A 25 -4.28 1.07 -9.14
CA LEU A 25 -3.42 2.16 -9.60
C LEU A 25 -3.65 2.50 -11.09
N PRO A 26 -3.65 3.80 -11.47
CA PRO A 26 -3.83 4.26 -12.85
C PRO A 26 -2.58 4.04 -13.72
N SER A 27 -2.26 2.79 -14.01
CA SER A 27 -1.13 2.36 -14.85
C SER A 27 -1.31 2.63 -16.37
N ALA A 28 -2.47 3.13 -16.78
CA ALA A 28 -2.81 3.33 -18.19
C ALA A 28 -2.13 4.52 -18.84
N LYS A 29 -1.95 5.60 -18.08
CA LYS A 29 -1.46 6.88 -18.59
C LYS A 29 -0.05 7.23 -18.10
N ILE A 30 0.47 6.50 -17.10
CA ILE A 30 1.69 6.85 -16.37
C ILE A 30 2.81 5.87 -16.72
N GLN A 31 4.05 6.32 -16.92
CA GLN A 31 5.18 5.42 -17.11
C GLN A 31 5.51 4.65 -15.83
N LYS A 32 6.19 3.49 -15.96
CA LYS A 32 6.52 2.65 -14.80
C LYS A 32 7.43 3.40 -13.81
N ASP A 33 8.36 4.19 -14.35
CA ASP A 33 9.36 4.91 -13.57
C ASP A 33 8.72 6.08 -12.82
N ASP A 34 7.82 6.81 -13.48
CA ASP A 34 7.02 7.87 -12.83
C ASP A 34 6.13 7.30 -11.73
N LEU A 35 5.41 6.19 -11.99
CA LEU A 35 4.57 5.55 -10.98
C LEU A 35 5.38 5.12 -9.75
N ARG A 36 6.57 4.53 -9.97
CA ARG A 36 7.47 4.15 -8.88
C ARG A 36 7.92 5.37 -8.09
N ARG A 37 8.26 6.47 -8.77
CA ARG A 37 8.77 7.71 -8.15
C ARG A 37 7.69 8.42 -7.33
N GLU A 38 6.48 8.50 -7.86
CA GLU A 38 5.30 9.03 -7.16
C GLU A 38 4.97 8.20 -5.92
N LEU A 39 4.88 6.87 -6.06
CA LEU A 39 4.64 5.97 -4.94
C LEU A 39 5.74 6.08 -3.89
N TYR A 40 7.00 6.14 -4.30
CA TYR A 40 8.13 6.33 -3.38
C TYR A 40 8.01 7.66 -2.62
N THR A 41 7.71 8.75 -3.32
CA THR A 41 7.56 10.07 -2.72
C THR A 41 6.43 10.08 -1.69
N LEU A 42 5.26 9.56 -2.07
CA LEU A 42 4.09 9.43 -1.19
C LEU A 42 4.36 8.53 0.01
N CYS A 43 5.02 7.39 -0.19
CA CYS A 43 5.31 6.43 0.86
C CYS A 43 6.40 6.93 1.83
N SER A 44 7.33 7.74 1.34
CA SER A 44 8.41 8.32 2.16
C SER A 44 7.91 9.25 3.25
N THR A 45 6.68 9.79 3.15
CA THR A 45 6.08 10.65 4.17
C THR A 45 5.74 9.90 5.45
N TYR A 46 5.53 8.58 5.36
CA TYR A 46 5.20 7.73 6.51
C TYR A 46 6.44 7.09 7.13
N GLY A 47 7.46 6.81 6.33
CA GLY A 47 8.69 6.20 6.83
C GLY A 47 9.69 5.83 5.74
N PRO A 48 10.86 5.31 6.14
CA PRO A 48 11.91 4.90 5.21
C PRO A 48 11.47 3.70 4.37
N VAL A 49 11.23 3.96 3.08
CA VAL A 49 10.91 2.95 2.05
C VAL A 49 12.22 2.32 1.57
N LEU A 50 12.26 0.97 1.56
CA LEU A 50 13.39 0.20 1.03
C LEU A 50 13.29 0.07 -0.48
N ASP A 51 12.14 -0.36 -0.99
CA ASP A 51 11.93 -0.53 -2.41
C ASP A 51 10.46 -0.42 -2.80
N VAL A 52 10.22 -0.06 -4.07
CA VAL A 52 8.90 0.02 -4.68
C VAL A 52 8.92 -0.78 -5.96
N VAL A 53 8.16 -1.86 -6.00
CA VAL A 53 8.03 -2.76 -7.14
C VAL A 53 6.67 -2.53 -7.80
N ALA A 54 6.67 -1.89 -8.97
CA ALA A 54 5.48 -1.71 -9.79
C ALA A 54 5.67 -2.39 -11.15
N LEU A 55 4.71 -3.22 -11.55
CA LEU A 55 4.76 -3.98 -12.80
C LEU A 55 3.63 -3.52 -13.73
N LYS A 56 3.95 -3.30 -15.01
CA LYS A 56 2.96 -2.91 -16.04
C LYS A 56 2.51 -4.07 -16.94
N SER A 57 2.88 -5.30 -16.63
CA SER A 57 2.40 -6.48 -17.37
C SER A 57 0.88 -6.57 -17.33
N MET A 58 0.25 -7.12 -18.38
CA MET A 58 -1.22 -7.21 -18.51
C MET A 58 -1.92 -7.75 -17.25
N LYS A 59 -1.31 -8.72 -16.55
CA LYS A 59 -1.84 -9.29 -15.29
C LYS A 59 -1.57 -8.46 -14.03
N MET A 60 -0.49 -7.68 -14.00
CA MET A 60 -0.05 -6.89 -12.83
C MET A 60 -0.35 -5.39 -12.97
N ARG A 61 -0.99 -5.01 -14.07
CA ARG A 61 -1.28 -3.62 -14.39
C ARG A 61 -2.20 -3.02 -13.33
N GLY A 62 -1.73 -1.97 -12.66
CA GLY A 62 -2.46 -1.31 -11.58
C GLY A 62 -2.23 -1.92 -10.20
N GLN A 63 -1.19 -2.73 -10.07
CA GLN A 63 -0.71 -3.31 -8.82
C GLN A 63 0.71 -2.83 -8.54
N ALA A 64 1.02 -2.58 -7.27
CA ALA A 64 2.36 -2.22 -6.83
C ALA A 64 2.62 -2.74 -5.41
N HIS A 65 3.86 -3.14 -5.14
CA HIS A 65 4.32 -3.57 -3.83
C HIS A 65 5.28 -2.51 -3.30
N VAL A 66 5.06 -2.05 -2.08
CA VAL A 66 5.96 -1.10 -1.41
C VAL A 66 6.53 -1.78 -0.18
N VAL A 67 7.86 -1.87 -0.12
CA VAL A 67 8.61 -2.48 0.98
C VAL A 67 9.14 -1.38 1.88
N TYR A 68 8.76 -1.40 3.15
CA TYR A 68 9.26 -0.50 4.18
C TYR A 68 10.36 -1.16 5.01
N ARG A 69 11.14 -0.33 5.71
CA ARG A 69 12.13 -0.82 6.67
C ARG A 69 11.49 -1.43 7.92
N ASP A 70 10.37 -0.85 8.39
CA ASP A 70 9.70 -1.25 9.62
C ASP A 70 8.24 -1.62 9.37
N ILE A 71 7.79 -2.67 10.05
CA ILE A 71 6.42 -3.18 10.06
C ILE A 71 5.45 -2.12 10.59
N GLN A 72 5.86 -1.34 11.60
CA GLN A 72 5.03 -0.28 12.16
C GLN A 72 4.72 0.79 11.12
N THR A 73 5.75 1.23 10.38
CA THR A 73 5.60 2.22 9.30
C THR A 73 4.73 1.70 8.16
N ALA A 74 4.89 0.43 7.78
CA ALA A 74 4.05 -0.22 6.78
C ALA A 74 2.57 -0.25 7.20
N THR A 75 2.30 -0.58 8.47
CA THR A 75 0.93 -0.62 9.01
C THR A 75 0.29 0.76 9.04
N GLN A 76 1.06 1.79 9.40
CA GLN A 76 0.59 3.17 9.39
C GLN A 76 0.30 3.66 7.97
N ALA A 77 1.23 3.44 7.04
CA ALA A 77 1.06 3.78 5.63
C ALA A 77 -0.13 3.05 5.02
N MET A 78 -0.33 1.77 5.32
CA MET A 78 -1.48 1.00 4.84
C MET A 78 -2.80 1.66 5.21
N ARG A 79 -2.97 2.05 6.48
CA ARG A 79 -4.20 2.70 6.96
C ARG A 79 -4.41 4.08 6.35
N ALA A 80 -3.34 4.83 6.12
CA ALA A 80 -3.41 6.18 5.57
C ALA A 80 -3.63 6.19 4.05
N LEU A 81 -3.04 5.22 3.34
CA LEU A 81 -3.18 5.04 1.90
C LEU A 81 -4.48 4.32 1.51
N GLN A 82 -5.21 3.75 2.48
CA GLN A 82 -6.45 3.05 2.23
C GLN A 82 -7.54 4.06 1.89
N GLY A 83 -8.00 4.04 0.64
CA GLY A 83 -8.98 5.00 0.16
C GLY A 83 -8.38 6.35 -0.23
N PHE A 84 -7.06 6.41 -0.46
CA PHE A 84 -6.40 7.63 -0.87
C PHE A 84 -6.62 7.91 -2.36
N ASP A 85 -6.98 9.14 -2.72
CA ASP A 85 -7.14 9.53 -4.11
C ASP A 85 -5.78 9.76 -4.78
N PHE A 86 -5.40 8.83 -5.66
CA PHE A 86 -4.17 8.89 -6.43
C PHE A 86 -4.47 9.10 -7.90
N LEU A 87 -4.16 10.32 -8.39
CA LEU A 87 -4.29 10.71 -9.80
C LEU A 87 -5.72 10.45 -10.35
N GLY A 88 -6.72 10.73 -9.52
CA GLY A 88 -8.14 10.55 -9.85
C GLY A 88 -8.65 9.11 -9.75
N ARG A 89 -7.89 8.21 -9.11
CA ARG A 89 -8.37 6.88 -8.69
C ARG A 89 -8.10 6.64 -7.22
N GLU A 90 -9.10 6.13 -6.54
CA GLU A 90 -8.97 5.69 -5.16
C GLU A 90 -8.07 4.43 -5.10
N MET A 91 -6.89 4.56 -4.51
CA MET A 91 -5.97 3.44 -4.34
C MET A 91 -6.37 2.58 -3.13
N VAL A 92 -6.22 1.27 -3.29
CA VAL A 92 -6.58 0.30 -2.25
C VAL A 92 -5.31 -0.39 -1.78
N SER A 93 -4.80 0.05 -0.62
CA SER A 93 -3.74 -0.62 0.12
C SER A 93 -4.31 -1.83 0.89
N ARG A 94 -3.59 -2.95 0.82
CA ARG A 94 -3.89 -4.22 1.50
C ARG A 94 -2.61 -4.87 2.00
N ASP A 95 -2.74 -5.85 2.86
CA ASP A 95 -1.63 -6.73 3.25
C ASP A 95 -1.13 -7.56 2.07
N PHE A 96 0.19 -7.82 2.05
CA PHE A 96 0.81 -8.68 1.04
C PHE A 96 0.19 -10.09 1.00
N THR A 97 -0.22 -10.64 2.15
CA THR A 97 -0.92 -11.93 2.23
C THR A 97 -2.23 -11.95 1.44
N PHE A 98 -2.91 -10.80 1.32
CA PHE A 98 -4.12 -10.69 0.50
C PHE A 98 -3.80 -10.84 -1.00
N SER A 99 -2.62 -10.37 -1.44
CA SER A 99 -2.17 -10.57 -2.83
C SER A 99 -2.06 -12.06 -3.19
N LEU A 100 -1.61 -12.91 -2.26
CA LEU A 100 -1.49 -14.37 -2.48
C LEU A 100 -2.85 -15.08 -2.50
N LEU A 101 -3.84 -14.54 -1.80
CA LEU A 101 -5.21 -15.08 -1.79
C LEU A 101 -6.01 -14.72 -3.05
N THR A 102 -5.58 -13.69 -3.79
CA THR A 102 -6.32 -13.18 -4.97
C THR A 102 -5.65 -13.52 -6.31
N ALA A 103 -4.49 -14.19 -6.29
CA ALA A 103 -3.71 -14.60 -7.47
C ALA A 103 -4.00 -16.05 -7.85
#